data_AF-A0A6C0KVQ6-F1
#
_entry.id   AF-A0A6C0KVQ6-F1
#
_cell.length_a   1.000
_cell.length_b   1.000
_cell.length_c   1.000
_cell.angle_alpha   90.00
_cell.angle_beta   90.00
_cell.angle_gamma   90.00
#
_symmetry.space_group_name_H-M   'P 1'
#
loop_
_entity.id
_entity.type
_entity.pdbx_description
1 polymer ?
#
loop_
_entity_poly.entity_id
_entity_poly.type
_entity_poly.pdbx_seq_one_letter_code
_entity_poly.pdbx_strand_id
1 'polypeptide(L)'
;MLHFLVGTTLLKSVTPYFRKHVLGTLTSDEFLLLNSCIVFFIIFIIFVIKILLGKQHETLNEIINDYKKLSYSQVLCISLISIFTVLTSLFIYELDKKHNTPLINTILLRFGSVIVLILVGIFVFGEDYNWIQVSGIFLAVLGVFLIMQKNKERKQ
;
A
#
# COMPACT_ATOMS: atom_id res chain seq x y z
N MET A 1 -8.08 15.17 10.51
CA MET A 1 -7.55 14.83 9.17
C MET A 1 -6.02 14.84 9.14
N LEU A 2 -5.37 15.98 9.46
CA LEU A 2 -3.91 16.11 9.40
C LEU A 2 -3.15 15.11 10.30
N HIS A 3 -3.62 14.88 11.53
CA HIS A 3 -3.01 13.88 12.43
C HIS A 3 -3.05 12.45 11.89
N PHE A 4 -4.16 12.03 11.28
CA PHE A 4 -4.27 10.73 10.63
C PHE A 4 -3.34 10.64 9.41
N LEU A 5 -3.25 11.71 8.62
CA LEU A 5 -2.40 11.76 7.44
C LEU A 5 -0.90 11.69 7.82
N VAL A 6 -0.47 12.45 8.83
CA VAL A 6 0.91 12.43 9.32
C VAL A 6 1.25 11.07 9.94
N GLY A 7 0.39 10.54 10.81
CA GLY A 7 0.61 9.25 11.47
C GLY A 7 0.71 8.08 10.47
N THR A 8 -0.22 8.00 9.52
CA THR A 8 -0.20 6.96 8.49
C THR A 8 0.99 7.09 7.56
N THR A 9 1.38 8.31 7.21
CA THR A 9 2.55 8.56 6.35
C THR A 9 3.85 8.17 7.06
N LEU A 10 4.00 8.49 8.34
CA LEU A 10 5.17 8.09 9.12
C LEU A 10 5.29 6.56 9.19
N LEU A 11 4.23 5.87 9.60
CA LEU A 11 4.22 4.40 9.68
C LEU A 11 4.57 3.75 8.34
N LYS A 12 3.95 4.21 7.24
CA LYS A 12 4.23 3.69 5.88
C LYS A 12 5.64 4.00 5.39
N SER A 13 6.31 5.03 5.93
CA SER A 13 7.64 5.44 5.49
C SER A 13 8.75 4.63 6.16
N VAL A 14 8.50 4.01 7.32
CA VAL A 14 9.49 3.13 7.97
C VAL A 14 9.48 1.72 7.36
N THR A 15 8.36 1.26 6.81
CA THR A 15 8.19 -0.09 6.24
C THR A 15 9.29 -0.50 5.23
N PRO A 16 9.69 0.35 4.26
CA PRO A 16 10.74 0.00 3.29
C PRO A 16 12.12 -0.22 3.94
N TYR A 17 12.41 0.51 5.03
CA TYR A 17 13.65 0.36 5.77
C TYR A 17 13.69 -0.93 6.58
N PHE A 18 12.59 -1.28 7.27
CA PHE A 18 12.50 -2.58 7.95
C PHE A 18 12.57 -3.74 6.97
N ARG A 19 11.89 -3.64 5.82
CA ARG A 19 11.98 -4.65 4.77
C ARG A 19 13.42 -4.86 4.31
N LYS A 20 14.20 -3.79 4.16
CA LYS A 20 15.62 -3.86 3.77
C LYS A 20 16.45 -4.81 4.65
N HIS A 21 16.16 -4.87 5.96
CA HIS A 21 16.86 -5.76 6.89
C HIS A 21 16.53 -7.24 6.68
N VAL A 22 15.39 -7.55 6.03
CA VAL A 22 14.91 -8.92 5.83
C VAL A 22 15.15 -9.41 4.38
N LEU A 23 15.42 -8.50 3.43
CA LEU A 23 15.66 -8.79 2.01
C LEU A 23 16.80 -9.79 1.75
N GLY A 24 17.80 -9.84 2.63
CA GLY A 24 18.97 -10.71 2.50
C GLY A 24 18.78 -12.12 3.10
N THR A 25 17.69 -12.36 3.82
CA THR A 25 17.51 -13.56 4.64
C THR A 25 16.40 -14.46 4.12
N LEU A 26 15.33 -13.88 3.55
CA LEU A 26 14.16 -14.61 3.08
C LEU A 26 14.00 -14.48 1.56
N THR A 27 13.34 -15.45 0.94
CA THR A 27 12.79 -15.28 -0.41
C THR A 27 11.51 -14.43 -0.37
N SER A 28 11.07 -13.93 -1.53
CA SER A 28 9.86 -13.10 -1.67
C SER A 28 8.60 -13.82 -1.17
N ASP A 29 8.45 -15.10 -1.54
CA ASP A 29 7.32 -15.92 -1.15
C ASP A 29 7.31 -16.24 0.35
N GLU A 30 8.47 -16.61 0.92
CA GLU A 30 8.62 -16.86 2.36
C GLU A 30 8.35 -15.61 3.19
N PHE A 31 8.86 -14.45 2.76
CA PHE A 31 8.60 -13.18 3.40
C PHE A 31 7.11 -12.85 3.38
N LEU A 32 6.45 -13.03 2.23
CA LEU A 32 5.03 -12.72 2.09
C LEU A 32 4.17 -13.62 2.98
N LEU A 33 4.47 -14.92 3.02
CA LEU A 33 3.77 -15.88 3.87
C LEU A 33 3.92 -15.50 5.35
N LEU A 34 5.16 -15.30 5.81
CA LEU A 34 5.43 -14.95 7.21
C LEU A 34 4.77 -13.63 7.60
N ASN A 35 4.90 -12.60 6.77
CA ASN A 35 4.27 -11.30 7.00
C ASN A 35 2.74 -11.41 7.06
N SER A 36 2.13 -12.20 6.17
CA SER A 36 0.68 -12.39 6.15
C SER A 36 0.18 -13.13 7.38
N CYS A 37 0.91 -14.14 7.85
CA CYS A 37 0.62 -14.83 9.11
C CYS A 37 0.68 -13.88 10.31
N ILE A 38 1.75 -13.07 10.43
CA ILE A 38 1.90 -12.11 11.53
C ILE A 38 0.75 -11.08 11.51
N VAL A 39 0.43 -10.54 10.33
CA VAL A 39 -0.69 -9.59 10.18
C VAL A 39 -2.02 -10.22 10.58
N PHE A 40 -2.28 -11.47 10.15
CA PHE A 40 -3.48 -12.21 10.54
C PHE A 40 -3.58 -12.35 12.07
N PHE A 41 -2.51 -12.79 12.74
CA PHE A 41 -2.52 -12.92 14.21
C PHE A 41 -2.78 -11.59 14.92
N ILE A 42 -2.16 -10.50 14.47
CA ILE A 42 -2.37 -9.17 15.05
C ILE A 42 -3.85 -8.75 14.91
N ILE A 43 -4.41 -8.88 13.71
CA ILE A 43 -5.81 -8.53 13.44
C ILE A 43 -6.75 -9.41 14.27
N PHE A 44 -6.46 -10.71 14.34
CA PHE A 44 -7.24 -11.66 15.11
C PHE A 44 -7.26 -11.34 16.61
N ILE A 45 -6.10 -11.01 17.20
CA ILE A 45 -6.01 -10.59 18.60
C ILE A 45 -6.83 -9.31 18.84
N ILE A 46 -6.69 -8.31 17.96
CA ILE A 46 -7.47 -7.07 18.06
C ILE A 46 -8.98 -7.37 18.00
N PHE A 47 -9.40 -8.27 17.13
CA PHE A 47 -10.78 -8.70 17.00
C PHE A 47 -11.30 -9.36 18.29
N VAL A 48 -10.56 -10.32 18.85
CA VAL A 48 -10.91 -11.00 20.11
C VAL A 48 -10.99 -10.01 21.27
N ILE A 49 -10.01 -9.11 21.40
CA ILE A 49 -9.99 -8.09 22.45
C ILE A 49 -11.21 -7.16 22.36
N LYS A 50 -11.61 -6.76 21.14
CA LYS A 50 -12.79 -5.90 20.93
C LYS A 50 -14.09 -6.58 21.37
N ILE A 51 -14.21 -7.89 21.11
CA ILE A 51 -15.33 -8.70 21.56
C ILE A 51 -15.33 -8.79 23.10
N LEU A 52 -14.19 -9.14 23.70
CA LEU A 52 -14.08 -9.31 25.16
C LEU A 52 -14.32 -8.02 25.95
N LEU A 53 -13.89 -6.87 25.42
CA LEU A 53 -14.10 -5.56 26.05
C LEU A 53 -15.52 -4.99 25.82
N GLY A 54 -16.40 -5.69 25.09
CA GLY A 54 -17.75 -5.22 24.76
C GLY A 54 -17.76 -3.91 23.95
N LYS A 55 -16.63 -3.53 23.35
CA LYS A 55 -16.50 -2.32 22.52
C LYS A 55 -17.03 -2.53 21.11
N GLN A 56 -17.31 -3.77 20.75
CA GLN A 56 -18.01 -4.11 19.53
C GLN A 56 -19.51 -4.04 19.84
N HIS A 57 -20.19 -3.08 19.22
CA HIS A 57 -21.64 -2.88 19.36
C HIS A 57 -22.46 -4.08 18.87
N GLU A 58 -21.84 -4.92 18.02
CA GLU A 58 -22.46 -6.06 17.38
C GLU A 58 -22.02 -7.37 18.04
N THR A 59 -23.00 -8.20 18.35
CA THR A 59 -22.82 -9.57 18.85
C THR A 59 -22.16 -10.43 17.77
N LEU A 60 -21.45 -11.52 18.14
CA LEU A 60 -20.89 -12.47 17.16
C LEU A 60 -21.91 -12.94 16.10
N ASN A 61 -23.17 -13.09 16.51
CA ASN A 61 -24.27 -13.46 15.63
C ASN A 61 -24.60 -12.37 14.59
N GLU A 62 -24.50 -11.09 14.95
CA GLU A 62 -24.77 -9.97 14.03
C GLU A 62 -23.65 -9.84 13.00
N ILE A 63 -22.39 -9.99 13.44
CA ILE A 63 -21.22 -10.02 12.54
C ILE A 63 -21.41 -11.13 11.49
N ILE A 64 -21.74 -12.35 11.91
CA ILE A 64 -21.98 -13.48 11.00
C ILE A 64 -23.15 -13.18 10.05
N ASN A 65 -24.20 -12.52 10.54
CA ASN A 65 -25.33 -12.14 9.71
C ASN A 65 -24.94 -11.10 8.64
N ASP A 66 -24.04 -10.18 8.96
CA ASP A 66 -23.57 -9.18 8.01
C ASP A 66 -22.63 -9.78 6.95
N TYR A 67 -21.78 -10.74 7.32
CA TYR A 67 -21.03 -11.52 6.32
C TYR A 67 -21.97 -12.28 5.36
N LYS A 68 -23.11 -12.77 5.84
CA LYS A 68 -24.12 -13.43 4.99
C LYS A 68 -24.86 -12.47 4.06
N LYS A 69 -24.95 -11.19 4.41
CA LYS A 69 -25.58 -10.15 3.57
C LYS A 69 -24.68 -9.67 2.44
N LEU A 70 -23.40 -10.06 2.42
CA LEU A 70 -22.48 -9.66 1.35
C LEU A 70 -22.98 -10.21 0.00
N SER A 71 -23.15 -9.30 -0.96
CA SER A 71 -23.47 -9.66 -2.33
C SER A 71 -22.29 -10.37 -3.01
N TYR A 72 -22.60 -11.20 -4.01
CA TYR A 72 -21.57 -11.88 -4.80
C TYR A 72 -20.55 -10.90 -5.42
N SER A 73 -21.01 -9.74 -5.89
CA SER A 73 -20.13 -8.69 -6.43
C SER A 73 -19.15 -8.15 -5.38
N GLN A 74 -19.59 -7.96 -4.13
CA GLN A 74 -18.71 -7.50 -3.06
C GLN A 74 -17.67 -8.54 -2.68
N VAL A 75 -18.06 -9.83 -2.64
CA VAL A 75 -17.12 -10.92 -2.41
C VAL A 75 -16.05 -10.96 -3.50
N LEU A 76 -16.45 -10.86 -4.78
CA LEU A 76 -15.50 -10.78 -5.90
C LEU A 76 -14.55 -9.60 -5.77
N CYS A 77 -15.05 -8.41 -5.41
CA CYS A 77 -14.19 -7.23 -5.19
C CYS A 77 -13.16 -7.48 -4.08
N ILE A 78 -13.57 -8.07 -2.94
CA ILE A 78 -12.65 -8.39 -1.83
C ILE A 78 -11.58 -9.40 -2.28
N SER A 79 -11.98 -10.42 -3.05
CA SER A 79 -11.05 -11.40 -3.62
C SER A 79 -10.03 -10.75 -4.57
N LEU A 80 -10.48 -9.87 -5.47
CA LEU A 80 -9.60 -9.14 -6.38
C LEU A 80 -8.62 -8.23 -5.63
N ILE A 81 -9.10 -7.51 -4.61
CA ILE A 81 -8.25 -6.67 -3.75
C ILE A 81 -7.14 -7.53 -3.11
N SER A 82 -7.49 -8.71 -2.61
CA SER A 82 -6.53 -9.62 -1.99
C SER A 82 -5.48 -10.12 -2.99
N ILE A 83 -5.90 -10.52 -4.20
CA ILE A 83 -4.99 -10.94 -5.28
C ILE A 83 -4.03 -9.79 -5.65
N PHE A 84 -4.55 -8.59 -5.89
CA PHE A 84 -3.71 -7.43 -6.20
C PHE A 84 -2.75 -7.07 -5.06
N THR A 85 -3.18 -7.23 -3.82
CA THR A 85 -2.32 -6.99 -2.64
C THR A 85 -1.14 -7.97 -2.60
N VAL A 86 -1.39 -9.25 -2.84
CA VAL A 86 -0.36 -10.31 -2.92
C VAL A 86 0.62 -10.01 -4.05
N LEU A 87 0.11 -9.82 -5.27
CA LEU A 87 0.95 -9.54 -6.45
C LEU A 87 1.80 -8.28 -6.26
N THR A 88 1.19 -7.19 -5.79
CA THR A 88 1.89 -5.93 -5.53
C THR A 88 2.98 -6.13 -4.49
N SER A 89 2.69 -6.87 -3.41
CA SER A 89 3.69 -7.13 -2.36
C SER A 89 4.90 -7.92 -2.87
N LEU A 90 4.67 -8.93 -3.73
CA LEU A 90 5.74 -9.68 -4.40
C LEU A 90 6.58 -8.79 -5.31
N PHE A 91 5.95 -8.01 -6.19
CA PHE A 91 6.68 -7.12 -7.11
C PHE A 91 7.50 -6.07 -6.37
N ILE A 92 6.97 -5.47 -5.30
CA ILE A 92 7.72 -4.49 -4.52
C ILE A 92 8.92 -5.16 -3.83
N TYR A 93 8.74 -6.37 -3.29
CA TYR A 93 9.84 -7.09 -2.65
C TYR A 93 10.96 -7.40 -3.66
N GLU A 94 10.62 -7.91 -4.84
CA GLU A 94 11.59 -8.18 -5.90
C GLU A 94 12.30 -6.89 -6.39
N LEU A 95 11.56 -5.79 -6.51
CA LEU A 95 12.11 -4.49 -6.87
C LEU A 95 13.12 -4.01 -5.81
N ASP A 96 12.78 -4.16 -4.53
CA ASP A 96 13.65 -3.81 -3.40
C ASP A 96 14.89 -4.70 -3.34
N LYS A 97 14.74 -6.01 -3.60
CA LYS A 97 15.85 -6.98 -3.67
C LYS A 97 16.81 -6.67 -4.82
N LYS A 98 16.28 -6.37 -6.02
CA LYS A 98 17.09 -6.13 -7.24
C LYS A 98 17.81 -4.78 -7.21
N HIS A 99 17.17 -3.73 -6.71
CA HIS A 99 17.71 -2.37 -6.80
C HIS A 99 18.33 -1.85 -5.49
N ASN A 100 18.17 -2.57 -4.36
CA ASN A 100 18.66 -2.26 -3.00
C ASN A 100 18.55 -0.78 -2.60
N THR A 101 17.54 -0.09 -3.14
CA THR A 101 17.33 1.36 -3.01
C THR A 101 15.87 1.61 -2.61
N PRO A 102 15.47 1.16 -1.40
CA PRO A 102 14.07 1.16 -0.97
C PRO A 102 13.45 2.56 -0.95
N LEU A 103 14.24 3.60 -0.70
CA LEU A 103 13.79 4.99 -0.79
C LEU A 103 13.32 5.34 -2.22
N ILE A 104 14.15 5.06 -3.22
CA ILE A 104 13.87 5.41 -4.62
C ILE A 104 12.72 4.57 -5.16
N ASN A 105 12.72 3.27 -4.86
CA ASN A 105 11.63 2.37 -5.22
C ASN A 105 10.29 2.85 -4.64
N THR A 106 10.26 3.23 -3.37
CA THR A 106 9.05 3.72 -2.71
C THR A 106 8.55 5.04 -3.31
N ILE A 107 9.46 5.98 -3.61
CA ILE A 107 9.10 7.23 -4.28
C ILE A 107 8.51 6.93 -5.66
N LEU A 108 9.17 6.09 -6.45
CA LEU A 108 8.74 5.76 -7.81
C LEU A 108 7.37 5.09 -7.84
N LEU A 109 7.10 4.14 -6.93
CA LEU A 109 5.81 3.48 -6.82
C LEU A 109 4.68 4.44 -6.45
N ARG A 110 4.92 5.33 -5.48
CA ARG A 110 3.92 6.34 -5.06
C ARG A 110 3.62 7.31 -6.19
N PHE A 111 4.65 7.78 -6.90
CA PHE A 111 4.47 8.70 -8.01
C PHE A 111 3.82 8.04 -9.22
N GLY A 112 4.22 6.82 -9.58
CA GLY A 112 3.57 6.05 -10.64
C GLY A 112 2.08 5.87 -10.35
N SER A 113 1.71 5.57 -9.10
CA SER A 113 0.30 5.46 -8.70
C SER A 113 -0.47 6.78 -8.84
N VAL A 114 0.13 7.91 -8.46
CA VAL A 114 -0.49 9.24 -8.61
C VAL A 114 -0.72 9.57 -10.08
N ILE A 115 0.25 9.31 -10.96
CA ILE A 115 0.12 9.55 -12.40
C ILE A 115 -1.02 8.70 -12.97
N VAL A 116 -1.08 7.41 -12.64
CA VAL A 116 -2.15 6.51 -13.10
C VAL A 116 -3.52 6.99 -12.60
N LEU A 117 -3.63 7.40 -11.34
CA LEU A 117 -4.87 7.95 -10.76
C LEU A 117 -5.37 9.17 -11.53
N ILE A 118 -4.48 10.09 -11.87
CA ILE A 118 -4.83 11.30 -12.64
C ILE A 118 -5.29 10.92 -14.05
N LEU A 119 -4.57 10.01 -14.73
CA LEU A 119 -4.97 9.55 -16.06
C LEU A 119 -6.35 8.88 -16.03
N VAL A 120 -6.62 8.06 -15.02
CA VAL A 120 -7.94 7.45 -14.82
C VAL A 120 -9.01 8.52 -14.54
N GLY A 121 -8.70 9.51 -13.69
CA GLY A 121 -9.60 10.64 -13.43
C GLY A 121 -10.01 11.38 -14.71
N ILE A 122 -9.02 11.71 -15.55
CA ILE A 122 -9.25 12.41 -16.83
C ILE A 122 -10.00 11.50 -17.83
N PHE A 123 -9.50 10.30 -18.11
CA PHE A 123 -9.99 9.50 -19.23
C PHE A 123 -11.23 8.65 -18.90
N VAL A 124 -11.39 8.21 -17.65
CA VAL A 124 -12.49 7.34 -17.24
C VAL A 124 -13.61 8.13 -16.59
N PHE A 125 -13.27 9.10 -15.73
CA PHE A 125 -14.25 9.88 -14.97
C PHE A 125 -14.54 11.26 -15.57
N GLY A 126 -13.79 11.69 -16.58
CA GLY A 126 -13.99 12.99 -17.22
C GLY A 126 -13.71 14.16 -16.28
N GLU A 127 -12.80 13.99 -15.31
CA GLU A 127 -12.47 15.04 -14.35
C GLU A 127 -11.71 16.17 -15.02
N ASP A 128 -12.22 17.40 -14.85
CA ASP A 128 -11.56 18.62 -15.31
C ASP A 128 -10.52 19.10 -14.29
N TYR A 129 -9.25 19.08 -14.69
CA TYR A 129 -8.15 19.58 -13.89
C TYR A 129 -7.75 21.00 -14.31
N ASN A 130 -7.62 21.91 -13.34
CA ASN A 130 -7.17 23.28 -13.60
C ASN A 130 -5.66 23.29 -13.92
N TRP A 131 -5.21 24.25 -14.74
CA TRP A 131 -3.79 24.47 -15.09
C TRP A 131 -2.85 24.55 -13.88
N ILE A 132 -3.33 25.07 -12.75
CA ILE A 132 -2.56 25.09 -11.48
C ILE A 132 -2.32 23.66 -10.95
N GLN A 133 -3.33 22.79 -11.02
CA GLN A 133 -3.20 21.38 -10.60
C GLN A 133 -2.27 20.62 -11.55
N VAL A 134 -2.42 20.82 -12.86
CA VAL A 134 -1.56 20.21 -13.89
C VAL A 134 -0.09 20.62 -13.72
N SER A 135 0.18 21.91 -13.50
CA SER A 135 1.54 22.40 -13.25
C SER A 135 2.13 21.89 -11.93
N GLY A 136 1.32 21.75 -10.88
CA GLY A 136 1.73 21.11 -9.62
C GLY A 136 2.14 19.65 -9.80
N ILE A 137 1.38 18.88 -10.59
CA ILE A 137 1.71 17.49 -10.95
C ILE A 137 3.04 17.45 -11.72
N PHE A 138 3.21 18.31 -12.73
CA PHE A 138 4.43 18.38 -13.53
C PHE A 138 5.68 18.68 -12.68
N LEU A 139 5.60 19.66 -11.78
CA LEU A 139 6.66 19.99 -10.83
C LEU A 139 7.02 18.81 -9.91
N ALA A 140 6.01 18.07 -9.45
CA ALA A 140 6.23 16.91 -8.60
C ALA A 140 6.95 15.78 -9.35
N VAL A 141 6.60 15.54 -10.62
CA VAL A 141 7.30 14.58 -11.51
C VAL A 141 8.75 14.99 -11.73
N LEU A 142 9.00 16.26 -12.03
CA LEU A 142 10.38 16.78 -12.18
C LEU A 142 11.19 16.62 -10.90
N GLY A 143 10.61 16.93 -9.73
CA GLY A 143 11.28 16.78 -8.44
C GLY A 143 11.74 15.34 -8.18
N VAL A 144 10.91 14.36 -8.52
CA VAL A 144 11.28 12.94 -8.41
C VAL A 144 12.37 12.55 -9.37
N PHE A 145 12.26 13.00 -10.63
CA PHE A 145 13.28 12.73 -11.64
C PHE A 145 14.66 13.23 -11.19
N LEU A 146 14.73 14.42 -10.61
CA LEU A 146 15.96 14.99 -10.04
C LEU A 146 16.50 14.15 -8.87
N ILE A 147 15.64 13.68 -7.96
CA ILE A 147 16.04 12.81 -6.85
C ILE A 147 16.63 11.48 -7.37
N MET A 148 16.10 10.96 -8.48
CA MET A 148 16.59 9.72 -9.09
C MET A 148 17.95 9.85 -9.77
N GLN A 149 18.29 11.02 -10.31
CA GLN A 149 19.50 11.22 -11.12
C GLN A 149 20.80 10.94 -10.36
N LYS A 150 20.89 11.36 -9.08
CA LYS A 150 22.07 11.18 -8.22
C LYS A 150 22.45 9.71 -8.00
N ASN A 151 21.50 8.78 -8.15
CA ASN A 151 21.75 7.37 -7.90
C ASN A 151 22.37 6.63 -9.09
N LYS A 152 22.37 7.25 -10.29
CA LYS A 152 22.99 6.70 -11.50
C LYS A 152 24.51 6.94 -11.52
N GLU A 153 24.97 8.05 -10.96
CA GLU A 153 26.39 8.45 -10.91
C GLU A 153 27.24 7.66 -9.90
N ARG A 154 26.62 7.00 -8.91
CA ARG A 154 27.35 6.14 -7.94
C ARG A 154 27.57 4.70 -8.42
N LYS A 155 27.04 4.33 -9.58
CA LYS A 155 27.17 2.99 -10.18
C LYS A 155 28.03 2.98 -11.45
N GLN A 156 28.70 4.09 -11.77
CA GLN A 156 29.78 4.19 -12.75
C GLN A 156 31.11 4.29 -12.00
#